data_AF-A0A3E0HBZ1-F1
#
_entry.id   AF-A0A3E0HBZ1-F1
#
_cell.length_a   1.000
_cell.length_b   1.000
_cell.length_c   1.000
_cell.angle_alpha   90.00
_cell.angle_beta   90.00
_cell.angle_gamma   90.00
#
_symmetry.space_group_name_H-M   'P 1'
#
loop_
_entity.id
_entity.type
_entity.pdbx_description
1 polymer ?
#
loop_
_entity_poly.entity_id
_entity_poly.type
_entity_poly.pdbx_seq_one_letter_code
_entity_poly.pdbx_strand_id
1 'polypeptide(L)'
;MSDDELLSRVDAGASYMEILEYLRTRGPRPLTPIGLLSIFHKELGISFIKARTMFEYFDPQLRPIVDTALINERGRLLLLERRS
;
A
#
# COMPACT_ATOMS: atom_id res chain seq x y z
N MET A 1 9.15 3.38 -16.45
CA MET A 1 8.04 2.58 -15.90
C MET A 1 7.16 3.55 -15.15
N SER A 2 6.05 3.94 -15.77
CA SER A 2 5.29 5.13 -15.39
C SER A 2 4.52 4.92 -14.08
N ASP A 3 4.29 6.02 -13.38
CA ASP A 3 3.50 6.10 -12.14
C ASP A 3 2.04 5.61 -12.33
N ASP A 4 1.62 5.36 -13.58
CA ASP A 4 0.26 4.94 -13.95
C ASP A 4 -0.09 3.50 -13.55
N GLU A 5 0.89 2.60 -13.41
CA GLU A 5 0.58 1.17 -13.20
C GLU A 5 0.05 0.90 -11.78
N LEU A 6 0.58 1.59 -10.77
CA LEU A 6 0.07 1.49 -9.40
C LEU A 6 -1.36 2.04 -9.32
N LEU A 7 -1.57 3.21 -9.92
CA LEU A 7 -2.85 3.90 -9.98
C LEU A 7 -3.92 3.02 -10.67
N SER A 8 -3.57 2.44 -11.82
CA SER A 8 -4.43 1.54 -12.58
C SER A 8 -4.83 0.29 -11.78
N ARG A 9 -3.89 -0.32 -11.04
CA ARG A 9 -4.19 -1.47 -10.17
C ARG A 9 -5.18 -1.10 -9.07
N VAL A 10 -4.98 0.05 -8.42
CA VAL A 10 -5.92 0.54 -7.40
C VAL A 10 -7.30 0.79 -8.01
N ASP A 11 -7.38 1.39 -9.19
CA ASP A 11 -8.64 1.69 -9.87
C ASP A 11 -9.34 0.44 -10.41
N ALA A 12 -8.59 -0.62 -10.72
CA ALA A 12 -9.11 -1.95 -11.02
C ALA A 12 -9.60 -2.71 -9.77
N GLY A 13 -9.44 -2.14 -8.57
CA GLY A 13 -9.89 -2.74 -7.32
C GLY A 13 -8.92 -3.75 -6.72
N ALA A 14 -7.62 -3.67 -7.04
CA ALA A 14 -6.61 -4.51 -6.40
C ALA A 14 -6.65 -4.36 -4.88
N SER A 15 -6.54 -5.49 -4.19
CA SER A 15 -6.45 -5.54 -2.74
C SER A 15 -5.14 -4.92 -2.23
N TYR A 16 -5.11 -4.56 -0.96
CA TYR A 16 -3.92 -3.98 -0.34
C TYR A 16 -2.72 -4.94 -0.42
N MET A 17 -2.95 -6.23 -0.22
CA MET A 17 -1.90 -7.25 -0.33
C MET A 17 -1.36 -7.41 -1.75
N GLU A 18 -2.21 -7.34 -2.78
CA GLU A 18 -1.78 -7.36 -4.18
C GLU A 18 -0.94 -6.13 -4.53
N ILE A 19 -1.33 -4.96 -4.02
CA ILE A 19 -0.55 -3.72 -4.16
C ILE A 19 0.81 -3.86 -3.47
N LEU A 20 0.83 -4.38 -2.24
CA LEU A 20 2.07 -4.56 -1.49
C LEU A 20 3.04 -5.51 -2.21
N GLU A 21 2.53 -6.61 -2.76
CA GLU A 21 3.33 -7.58 -3.51
C GLU A 21 3.84 -7.01 -4.84
N TYR A 22 3.00 -6.26 -5.55
CA TYR A 22 3.45 -5.49 -6.71
C TYR A 22 4.59 -4.54 -6.36
N LEU A 23 4.47 -3.76 -5.27
CA LEU A 23 5.49 -2.82 -4.86
C LEU A 23 6.80 -3.48 -4.41
N ARG A 24 6.74 -4.69 -3.85
CA ARG A 24 7.93 -5.49 -3.51
C ARG A 24 8.69 -5.96 -4.74
N THR A 25 7.98 -6.26 -5.83
CA THR A 25 8.57 -6.82 -7.07
C THR A 25 8.89 -5.76 -8.12
N ARG A 26 8.29 -4.57 -8.04
CA ARG A 26 8.43 -3.46 -8.99
C ARG A 26 9.86 -2.90 -9.09
N GLY A 27 10.65 -2.96 -8.03
CA GLY A 27 11.94 -2.26 -7.93
C GLY A 27 13.13 -3.16 -7.58
N PRO A 28 14.37 -2.73 -7.91
CA PRO A 28 15.59 -3.49 -7.60
C PRO A 28 15.96 -3.48 -6.10
N ARG A 29 15.23 -2.71 -5.28
CA ARG A 29 15.49 -2.58 -3.84
C ARG A 29 14.31 -3.13 -3.04
N PRO A 30 14.56 -3.77 -1.89
CA PRO A 30 13.51 -4.20 -0.99
C PRO A 30 12.59 -3.03 -0.59
N LEU A 31 11.29 -3.29 -0.57
CA LEU A 31 10.31 -2.33 -0.08
C LEU A 31 10.51 -2.14 1.43
N THR A 32 10.80 -0.92 1.85
CA THR A 32 10.91 -0.54 3.27
C THR A 32 9.62 0.17 3.73
N PRO A 33 9.33 0.21 5.04
CA PRO A 33 8.18 0.96 5.55
C PRO A 33 8.17 2.43 5.11
N ILE A 34 9.30 3.12 5.20
CA ILE A 34 9.43 4.52 4.74
C ILE A 34 9.23 4.63 3.22
N GLY A 35 9.74 3.66 2.46
CA GLY A 35 9.53 3.58 1.02
C GLY A 35 8.05 3.43 0.66
N LEU A 36 7.34 2.55 1.35
CA LEU A 36 5.91 2.34 1.16
C LEU A 36 5.11 3.62 1.46
N LEU A 37 5.38 4.31 2.56
CA LEU A 37 4.73 5.60 2.87
C LEU A 37 5.02 6.66 1.80
N SER A 38 6.25 6.72 1.31
CA SER A 38 6.65 7.67 0.27
C SER A 38 5.92 7.40 -1.05
N ILE A 39 5.75 6.13 -1.43
CA ILE A 39 5.01 5.72 -2.63
C ILE A 39 3.52 6.08 -2.47
N PHE A 40 2.91 5.73 -1.35
CA PHE A 40 1.50 6.05 -1.08
C PHE A 40 1.26 7.57 -1.10
N HIS A 41 2.20 8.36 -0.60
CA HIS A 41 2.08 9.81 -0.64
C HIS A 41 2.26 10.39 -2.04
N LYS A 42 3.31 9.98 -2.77
CA LYS A 42 3.68 10.58 -4.06
C LYS A 42 2.81 10.08 -5.21
N GLU A 43 2.52 8.80 -5.25
CA GLU A 43 1.83 8.15 -6.37
C GLU A 43 0.32 8.01 -6.13
N LEU A 44 -0.11 7.91 -4.86
CA LEU A 44 -1.52 7.74 -4.51
C LEU A 44 -2.11 8.95 -3.76
N GLY A 45 -1.34 10.00 -3.45
CA GLY A 45 -1.86 11.18 -2.74
C GLY A 45 -2.34 10.91 -1.30
N ILE A 46 -2.03 9.75 -0.72
CA ILE A 46 -2.46 9.36 0.62
C ILE A 46 -1.51 9.99 1.64
N SER A 47 -2.04 10.58 2.72
CA SER A 47 -1.19 11.22 3.73
C SER A 47 -0.32 10.19 4.46
N PHE A 48 0.89 10.61 4.86
CA PHE A 48 1.81 9.78 5.65
C PHE A 48 1.16 9.23 6.92
N ILE A 49 0.38 10.06 7.61
CA ILE A 49 -0.29 9.70 8.87
C ILE A 49 -1.30 8.57 8.61
N LYS A 50 -2.13 8.71 7.57
CA LYS A 50 -3.14 7.71 7.22
C LYS A 50 -2.50 6.41 6.75
N ALA A 51 -1.49 6.47 5.89
CA ALA A 51 -0.81 5.26 5.41
C ALA A 51 -0.07 4.51 6.53
N ARG A 52 0.46 5.23 7.52
CA ARG A 52 1.18 4.65 8.67
C ARG A 52 0.30 3.78 9.56
N THR A 53 -1.02 4.03 9.64
CA THR A 53 -1.92 3.22 10.48
C THR A 53 -1.93 1.76 10.05
N MET A 54 -1.66 1.48 8.77
CA MET A 54 -1.58 0.11 8.27
C MET A 54 -0.44 -0.69 8.90
N PHE A 55 0.60 -0.05 9.44
CA PHE A 55 1.75 -0.75 10.02
C PHE A 55 1.45 -1.47 11.32
N GLU A 56 0.30 -1.21 11.95
CA GLU A 56 -0.20 -1.98 13.10
C GLU A 56 -0.50 -3.45 12.73
N TYR A 57 -0.66 -3.75 11.44
CA TYR A 57 -0.96 -5.08 10.93
C TYR A 57 0.26 -5.83 10.36
N PHE A 58 1.44 -5.23 10.44
CA PHE A 58 2.67 -5.79 9.89
C PHE A 58 3.81 -5.80 10.90
N ASP A 59 4.76 -6.71 10.68
CA ASP A 59 6.06 -6.65 11.34
C ASP A 59 6.97 -5.58 10.69
N PRO A 60 8.17 -5.32 11.26
CA PRO A 60 9.12 -4.36 10.67
C PRO A 60 9.61 -4.69 9.24
N GLN A 61 9.41 -5.93 8.77
CA GLN A 61 9.73 -6.39 7.42
C GLN A 61 8.51 -6.35 6.48
N LEU A 62 7.43 -5.68 6.90
CA LEU A 62 6.15 -5.59 6.20
C LEU A 62 5.47 -6.96 6.00
N ARG A 63 5.73 -7.96 6.84
CA ARG A 63 5.02 -9.24 6.81
C ARG A 63 3.75 -9.16 7.65
N PRO A 64 2.60 -9.66 7.16
CA PRO A 64 1.36 -9.66 7.93
C PRO A 64 1.54 -10.34 9.30
N ILE A 65 1.08 -9.71 10.37
CA ILE A 65 0.99 -10.31 11.72
C ILE A 65 -0.45 -10.61 12.14
N VAL A 66 -1.41 -10.30 11.27
CA VAL A 66 -2.84 -10.58 11.40
C VAL A 66 -3.38 -11.19 10.09
N ASP A 67 -4.66 -11.56 10.09
CA ASP A 67 -5.33 -12.07 8.89
C ASP A 67 -5.30 -11.06 7.72
N THR A 68 -4.91 -11.55 6.55
CA THR A 68 -4.94 -10.82 5.28
C THR A 68 -6.31 -10.25 4.92
N ALA A 69 -7.42 -10.89 5.32
CA ALA A 69 -8.76 -10.37 5.08
C ALA A 69 -9.00 -9.05 5.81
N LEU A 70 -8.54 -8.94 7.07
CA LEU A 70 -8.60 -7.71 7.85
C LEU A 70 -7.73 -6.61 7.23
N ILE A 71 -6.51 -6.97 6.81
CA ILE A 71 -5.59 -6.03 6.14
C ILE A 71 -6.23 -5.49 4.87
N ASN A 72 -6.81 -6.36 4.04
CA ASN A 72 -7.45 -5.96 2.80
C ASN A 72 -8.65 -5.06 3.04
N GLU A 73 -9.46 -5.31 4.05
CA GLU A 73 -10.59 -4.44 4.39
C GLU A 73 -10.12 -3.07 4.88
N ARG A 74 -9.11 -3.01 5.77
CA ARG A 74 -8.55 -1.73 6.24
C ARG A 74 -7.84 -0.96 5.14
N GLY A 75 -7.09 -1.66 4.30
CA GLY A 75 -6.44 -1.09 3.13
C GLY A 75 -7.43 -0.57 2.09
N ARG A 76 -8.56 -1.26 1.88
CA ARG A 76 -9.65 -0.79 1.00
C ARG A 76 -10.20 0.55 1.48
N LEU A 77 -10.46 0.70 2.78
CA LEU A 77 -10.91 1.97 3.36
C LEU A 77 -9.89 3.08 3.14
N LEU A 78 -8.61 2.80 3.39
CA LEU A 78 -7.52 3.75 3.15
C LEU A 78 -7.43 4.19 1.67
N LEU A 79 -7.56 3.26 0.74
CA LEU A 79 -7.46 3.52 -0.70
C LEU A 79 -8.68 4.30 -1.23
N LEU A 80 -9.87 4.10 -0.65
CA LEU A 80 -11.07 4.87 -1.00
C LEU A 80 -10.97 6.35 -0.60
N GLU A 81 -10.32 6.64 0.53
CA GLU A 81 -10.11 8.02 0.99
C GLU A 81 -9.24 8.85 0.05
N ARG A 82 -8.50 8.23 -0.89
CA ARG A 82 -7.81 8.94 -1.97
C ARG A 82 -8.77 9.81 -2.80
N ARG A 83 -10.04 9.39 -2.91
CA ARG A 83 -11.05 10.00 -3.77
C ARG A 83 -11.86 11.10 -3.08
N SER A 84 -11.56 11.42 -1.81
CA SER A 84 -12.24 12.45 -0.99
C SER A 84 -11.39 13.70 -0.88
#